data_AF-A0A1X9NGW8-F1
#
_entry.id   AF-A0A1X9NGW8-F1
#
_cell.length_a   1.000
_cell.length_b   1.000
_cell.length_c   1.000
_cell.angle_alpha   90.00
_cell.angle_beta   90.00
_cell.angle_gamma   90.00
#
_symmetry.space_group_name_H-M   'P 1'
#
loop_
_entity.id
_entity.type
_entity.pdbx_description
1 polymer ?
#
loop_
_entity_poly.entity_id
_entity_poly.type
_entity_poly.pdbx_seq_one_letter_code
_entity_poly.pdbx_strand_id
1 'polypeptide(L)'
;MQLPACLASFAYAIHSRLVWLPAFILLLLSVLPSTLASAQQSIQSYGPDFYASFGPISAVDIIDRIPSAGAVLNKANASGRGLNDNSQLVLINGKPVSAKSNSVKDVLSRIAAENVERVDVIRGGYRA
;
A
#
# COMPACT_ATOMS: atom_id res chain seq x y z
N MET A 1 -30.78 -15.49 74.37
CA MET A 1 -29.58 -14.65 74.15
C MET A 1 -29.10 -14.90 72.73
N GLN A 2 -29.45 -13.99 71.83
CA GLN A 2 -29.22 -14.03 70.38
C GLN A 2 -27.81 -13.53 70.05
N LEU A 3 -27.09 -14.23 69.17
CA LEU A 3 -25.87 -13.73 68.53
C LEU A 3 -26.25 -13.02 67.20
N PRO A 4 -25.60 -11.88 66.86
CA PRO A 4 -26.11 -10.93 65.87
C PRO A 4 -25.83 -11.32 64.41
N ALA A 5 -26.85 -11.13 63.58
CA ALA A 5 -26.92 -11.37 62.14
C ALA A 5 -25.97 -10.53 61.25
N CYS A 6 -24.96 -9.86 61.82
CA CYS A 6 -24.11 -8.92 61.08
C CYS A 6 -23.04 -9.58 60.19
N LEU A 7 -22.65 -10.83 60.47
CA LEU A 7 -21.57 -11.50 59.74
C LEU A 7 -22.00 -12.04 58.35
N ALA A 8 -23.30 -12.25 58.11
CA ALA A 8 -23.79 -12.76 56.82
C ALA A 8 -23.88 -11.68 55.72
N SER A 9 -24.03 -10.40 56.09
CA SER A 9 -24.20 -9.30 55.12
C SER A 9 -22.90 -8.94 54.38
N PHE A 10 -21.74 -9.12 55.01
CA PHE A 10 -20.44 -8.77 54.40
C PHE A 10 -19.99 -9.75 53.32
N ALA A 11 -20.43 -11.03 53.39
CA ALA A 11 -20.08 -12.05 52.41
C ALA A 11 -20.81 -11.86 51.06
N TYR A 12 -22.01 -11.25 51.06
CA TYR A 12 -22.83 -11.07 49.86
C TYR A 12 -22.44 -9.83 49.03
N ALA A 13 -21.91 -8.78 49.67
CA ALA A 13 -21.51 -7.54 49.00
C ALA A 13 -20.20 -7.65 48.18
N ILE A 14 -19.32 -8.60 48.54
CA ILE A 14 -18.05 -8.84 47.84
C ILE A 14 -18.27 -9.77 46.62
N HIS A 15 -19.24 -10.69 46.70
CA HIS A 15 -19.57 -11.60 45.59
C HIS A 15 -20.18 -10.89 44.37
N SER A 16 -20.95 -9.81 44.56
CA SER A 16 -21.65 -9.15 43.43
C SER A 16 -20.73 -8.30 42.55
N ARG A 17 -19.64 -7.76 43.10
CA ARG A 17 -18.68 -6.93 42.35
C ARG A 17 -17.59 -7.73 41.63
N LEU A 18 -17.35 -8.97 42.03
CA LEU A 18 -16.32 -9.83 41.43
C LEU A 18 -16.80 -10.54 40.14
N VAL A 19 -18.11 -10.78 40.00
CA VAL A 19 -18.71 -11.42 38.81
C VAL A 19 -18.92 -10.43 37.65
N TRP A 20 -19.04 -9.13 37.95
CA TRP A 20 -19.21 -8.09 36.92
C TRP A 20 -17.90 -7.66 36.24
N LEU A 21 -16.74 -7.88 36.86
CA LEU A 21 -15.44 -7.56 36.28
C LEU A 21 -15.08 -8.38 35.02
N PRO A 22 -15.26 -9.73 34.95
CA PRO A 22 -14.98 -10.47 33.73
C PRO A 22 -15.98 -10.17 32.61
N ALA A 23 -17.25 -9.92 32.96
CA ALA A 23 -18.29 -9.54 31.98
C ALA A 23 -18.03 -8.14 31.39
N PHE A 24 -17.57 -7.19 32.22
CA PHE A 24 -17.20 -5.86 31.76
C PHE A 24 -15.95 -5.88 30.89
N ILE A 25 -14.96 -6.72 31.21
CA ILE A 25 -13.75 -6.92 30.37
C ILE A 25 -14.11 -7.60 29.03
N LEU A 26 -15.01 -8.59 29.04
CA LEU A 26 -15.53 -9.21 27.80
C LEU A 26 -16.35 -8.23 26.95
N LEU A 27 -17.15 -7.36 27.57
CA LEU A 27 -17.86 -6.27 26.89
C LEU A 27 -16.87 -5.26 26.28
N LEU A 28 -15.80 -4.91 27.00
CA LEU A 28 -14.79 -3.96 26.54
C LEU A 28 -13.93 -4.52 25.40
N LEU A 29 -13.74 -5.84 25.34
CA LEU A 29 -13.05 -6.51 24.23
C LEU A 29 -13.87 -6.57 22.93
N SER A 30 -15.20 -6.50 22.99
CA SER A 30 -16.05 -6.54 21.78
C SER A 30 -16.03 -5.27 20.91
N VAL A 31 -15.43 -4.18 21.41
CA VAL A 31 -15.39 -2.88 20.71
C VAL A 31 -14.04 -2.66 20.00
N LEU A 32 -13.19 -3.68 19.86
CA LEU A 32 -11.94 -3.55 19.11
C LEU A 32 -12.25 -3.33 17.60
N PRO A 33 -11.92 -2.17 17.01
CA PRO A 33 -12.07 -1.97 15.59
C PRO A 33 -11.08 -2.88 14.86
N SER A 34 -11.61 -3.88 14.13
CA SER A 34 -10.79 -4.77 13.29
C SER A 34 -10.52 -4.10 11.95
N THR A 35 -9.68 -3.05 11.93
CA THR A 35 -9.23 -2.45 10.68
C THR A 35 -8.03 -3.23 10.13
N LEU A 36 -8.29 -4.38 9.52
CA LEU A 36 -7.32 -4.99 8.62
C LEU A 36 -7.33 -4.17 7.33
N ALA A 37 -6.46 -3.15 7.26
CA ALA A 37 -6.20 -2.43 6.03
C ALA A 37 -5.48 -3.38 5.06
N SER A 38 -6.25 -4.11 4.27
CA SER A 38 -5.72 -4.83 3.11
C SER A 38 -5.12 -3.78 2.17
N ALA A 39 -3.80 -3.83 1.97
CA ALA A 39 -3.12 -3.03 0.96
C ALA A 39 -3.61 -3.49 -0.41
N GLN A 40 -4.75 -2.96 -0.85
CA GLN A 40 -5.37 -3.28 -2.12
C GLN A 40 -4.47 -2.69 -3.21
N GLN A 41 -3.78 -3.55 -3.96
CA GLN A 41 -2.97 -3.12 -5.10
C GLN A 41 -3.93 -2.53 -6.14
N SER A 42 -3.81 -1.25 -6.44
CA SER A 42 -4.61 -0.60 -7.48
C SER A 42 -3.75 -0.44 -8.74
N ILE A 43 -4.22 -1.02 -9.84
CA ILE A 43 -3.56 -0.96 -11.14
C ILE A 43 -4.44 -0.11 -12.07
N GLN A 44 -3.85 0.92 -12.68
CA GLN A 44 -4.49 1.70 -13.73
C GLN A 44 -3.77 1.47 -15.05
N SER A 45 -4.46 0.87 -16.00
CA SER A 45 -3.93 0.55 -17.33
C SER A 45 -4.25 1.66 -18.33
N TYR A 46 -3.25 2.04 -19.11
CA TYR A 46 -3.34 3.01 -20.20
C TYR A 46 -2.95 2.30 -21.50
N GLY A 47 -3.90 2.16 -22.42
CA GLY A 47 -3.68 1.60 -23.75
C GLY A 47 -3.28 2.66 -24.79
N PRO A 48 -2.94 2.24 -26.02
CA PRO A 48 -2.49 3.11 -27.09
C PRO A 48 -3.48 4.22 -27.44
N ASP A 49 -4.78 3.96 -27.31
CA ASP A 49 -5.83 4.95 -27.58
C ASP A 49 -5.70 6.21 -26.72
N PHE A 50 -5.14 6.10 -25.51
CA PHE A 50 -4.95 7.24 -24.62
C PHE A 50 -3.85 8.18 -25.11
N TYR A 51 -2.72 7.63 -25.56
CA TYR A 51 -1.53 8.41 -25.91
C TYR A 51 -1.36 8.65 -27.41
N ALA A 52 -2.07 7.93 -28.28
CA ALA A 52 -1.97 8.06 -29.73
C ALA A 52 -2.27 9.48 -30.24
N SER A 53 -3.22 10.19 -29.61
CA SER A 53 -3.61 11.56 -29.96
C SER A 53 -2.48 12.59 -29.77
N PHE A 54 -1.49 12.28 -28.94
CA PHE A 54 -0.35 13.17 -28.66
C PHE A 54 0.85 12.94 -29.60
N GLY A 55 0.79 11.95 -30.49
CA GLY A 55 1.87 11.60 -31.41
C GLY A 55 3.22 11.27 -30.73
N PRO A 56 3.27 10.42 -29.68
CA PRO A 56 4.51 10.06 -29.02
C PRO A 56 5.43 9.26 -29.96
N ILE A 57 6.73 9.50 -29.88
CA ILE A 57 7.74 8.81 -30.69
C ILE A 57 8.38 7.67 -29.87
N SER A 58 8.54 7.89 -28.57
CA SER A 58 9.21 6.98 -27.65
C SER A 58 8.39 6.65 -26.40
N ALA A 59 8.79 5.63 -25.65
CA ALA A 59 8.13 5.26 -24.40
C ALA A 59 8.26 6.35 -23.31
N VAL A 60 9.33 7.15 -23.32
CA VAL A 60 9.41 8.30 -22.39
C VAL A 60 8.34 9.34 -22.69
N ASP A 61 8.05 9.60 -23.97
CA ASP A 61 6.98 10.53 -24.37
C ASP A 61 5.61 10.02 -23.91
N ILE A 62 5.36 8.71 -24.01
CA ILE A 62 4.13 8.08 -23.49
C ILE A 62 4.00 8.32 -21.99
N ILE A 63 5.06 8.04 -21.22
CA ILE A 63 5.07 8.19 -19.76
C ILE A 63 4.81 9.63 -19.31
N ASP A 64 5.33 10.62 -20.05
CA ASP A 64 5.11 12.04 -19.75
C ASP A 64 3.65 12.49 -20.01
N ARG A 65 2.89 11.76 -20.84
CA ARG A 65 1.44 11.99 -21.03
C ARG A 65 0.58 11.32 -19.97
N ILE A 66 1.07 10.25 -19.36
CA ILE A 66 0.30 9.49 -18.37
C ILE A 66 0.32 10.24 -17.03
N PRO A 67 -0.87 10.55 -16.46
CA PRO A 67 -0.93 11.22 -15.18
C PRO A 67 -0.25 10.36 -14.10
N SER A 68 0.51 11.01 -13.21
CA SER A 68 1.31 10.39 -12.14
C SER A 68 2.54 9.55 -12.57
N ALA A 69 2.61 9.06 -13.82
CA ALA A 69 3.71 8.21 -14.27
C ALA A 69 5.05 8.98 -14.39
N GLY A 70 5.03 10.21 -14.92
CA GLY A 70 6.23 11.05 -15.00
C GLY A 70 6.89 11.33 -13.64
N ALA A 71 6.09 11.48 -12.57
CA ALA A 71 6.61 11.62 -11.22
C ALA A 71 7.29 10.35 -10.69
N VAL A 72 6.83 9.16 -11.10
CA VAL A 72 7.48 7.89 -10.77
C VAL A 72 8.79 7.76 -11.55
N LEU A 73 8.79 8.12 -12.84
CA LEU A 73 10.00 8.10 -13.66
C LEU A 73 11.08 9.04 -13.12
N ASN A 74 10.73 10.26 -12.70
CA ASN A 74 11.69 11.20 -12.11
C ASN A 74 12.30 10.66 -10.81
N LYS A 75 11.49 9.98 -9.97
CA LYS A 75 12.00 9.28 -8.77
C LYS A 75 12.92 8.12 -9.13
N ALA A 76 12.59 7.34 -10.16
CA ALA A 76 13.40 6.23 -10.65
C ALA A 76 14.78 6.66 -11.17
N ASN A 77 14.88 7.89 -11.71
CA ASN A 77 16.15 8.46 -12.18
C ASN A 77 16.92 9.26 -11.12
N ALA A 78 16.27 9.58 -9.99
CA ALA A 78 16.98 10.22 -8.88
C ALA A 78 17.88 9.19 -8.19
N SER A 79 19.14 9.58 -7.91
CA SER A 79 20.09 8.73 -7.19
C SER A 79 19.52 8.31 -5.83
N GLY A 80 19.18 7.04 -5.69
CA GLY A 80 18.77 6.46 -4.41
C GLY A 80 19.94 6.48 -3.42
N ARG A 81 19.69 6.84 -2.17
CA ARG A 81 20.69 6.68 -1.10
C ARG A 81 20.55 5.27 -0.49
N GLY A 82 21.58 4.45 -0.59
CA GLY A 82 21.65 3.14 0.08
C GLY A 82 20.89 2.01 -0.63
N LEU A 83 20.46 1.02 0.14
CA LEU A 83 19.84 -0.25 -0.32
C LEU A 83 18.46 -0.08 -0.99
N ASN A 84 17.90 1.12 -0.97
CA ASN A 84 16.60 1.44 -1.58
C ASN A 84 16.82 2.07 -2.96
N ASP A 85 17.45 1.31 -3.87
CA ASP A 85 17.69 1.75 -5.23
C ASP A 85 16.36 1.95 -5.96
N ASN A 86 16.17 3.15 -6.53
CA ASN A 86 14.91 3.53 -7.19
C ASN A 86 14.71 2.80 -8.54
N SER A 87 15.68 1.98 -8.95
CA SER A 87 15.63 1.08 -10.10
C SER A 87 14.45 0.09 -10.05
N GLN A 88 13.94 -0.23 -8.86
CA GLN A 88 12.80 -1.14 -8.69
C GLN A 88 11.43 -0.49 -8.95
N LEU A 89 11.36 0.82 -9.19
CA LEU A 89 10.09 1.54 -9.36
C LEU A 89 9.49 1.38 -10.76
N VAL A 90 10.32 1.08 -11.77
CA VAL A 90 9.89 0.95 -13.16
C VAL A 90 10.13 -0.48 -13.61
N LEU A 91 9.07 -1.10 -14.14
CA LEU A 91 9.10 -2.46 -14.65
C LEU A 91 8.86 -2.45 -16.15
N ILE A 92 9.68 -3.20 -16.88
CA ILE A 92 9.47 -3.48 -18.30
C ILE A 92 9.14 -4.96 -18.39
N ASN A 93 7.96 -5.30 -18.93
CA ASN A 93 7.47 -6.68 -19.01
C ASN A 93 7.52 -7.43 -17.66
N GLY A 94 7.20 -6.73 -16.56
CA GLY A 94 7.22 -7.26 -15.20
C GLY A 94 8.61 -7.41 -14.58
N LYS A 95 9.68 -6.98 -15.25
CA LYS A 95 11.06 -7.02 -14.75
C LYS A 95 11.56 -5.63 -14.38
N PRO A 96 12.19 -5.45 -13.20
CA PRO A 96 12.74 -4.16 -12.80
C PRO A 96 13.89 -3.74 -13.72
N VAL A 97 13.98 -2.46 -14.04
CA VAL A 97 15.03 -1.89 -14.89
C VAL A 97 16.24 -1.52 -14.03
N SER A 98 17.38 -2.18 -14.23
CA SER A 98 18.60 -1.86 -13.47
C SER A 98 19.26 -0.59 -14.01
N ALA A 99 19.32 0.47 -13.18
CA ALA A 99 19.82 1.78 -13.58
C ALA A 99 21.33 2.00 -13.28
N LYS A 100 22.09 0.92 -13.02
CA LYS A 100 23.45 1.05 -12.46
C LYS A 100 24.47 1.65 -13.44
N SER A 101 24.23 1.55 -14.75
CA SER A 101 25.08 2.13 -15.80
C SER A 101 24.35 3.05 -16.78
N ASN A 102 23.06 2.81 -17.04
CA ASN A 102 22.20 3.66 -17.87
C ASN A 102 21.01 4.14 -17.05
N SER A 103 20.61 5.40 -17.19
CA SER A 103 19.44 5.93 -16.48
C SER A 103 18.16 5.24 -16.98
N VAL A 104 17.14 5.11 -16.13
CA VAL A 104 15.84 4.50 -16.52
C VAL A 104 15.22 5.29 -17.69
N LYS A 105 15.40 6.62 -17.70
CA LYS A 105 14.95 7.48 -18.78
C LYS A 105 15.66 7.17 -20.11
N ASP A 106 16.97 6.89 -20.09
CA ASP A 106 17.72 6.50 -21.30
C ASP A 106 17.31 5.14 -21.85
N VAL A 107 16.88 4.22 -20.99
CA VAL A 107 16.35 2.93 -21.44
C VAL A 107 15.00 3.13 -22.12
N LEU A 108 14.10 3.90 -21.51
CA LEU A 108 12.76 4.16 -22.06
C LEU A 108 12.80 5.01 -23.34
N SER A 109 13.76 5.93 -23.49
CA SER A 109 13.88 6.74 -24.70
C SER A 109 14.26 5.94 -25.95
N ARG A 110 14.86 4.76 -25.78
CA ARG A 110 15.22 3.84 -26.88
C ARG A 110 14.08 2.93 -27.33
N ILE A 111 13.01 2.85 -26.54
CA ILE A 111 11.84 2.04 -26.88
C ILE A 111 10.91 2.91 -27.72
N ALA A 112 10.71 2.53 -28.98
CA ALA A 112 9.77 3.23 -29.85
C ALA A 112 8.32 3.03 -29.36
N ALA A 113 7.49 4.06 -29.51
CA ALA A 113 6.10 4.05 -29.04
C ALA A 113 5.27 2.90 -29.63
N GLU A 114 5.58 2.47 -30.86
CA GLU A 114 4.94 1.32 -31.53
C GLU A 114 5.18 -0.02 -30.82
N ASN A 115 6.26 -0.15 -30.04
CA ASN A 115 6.58 -1.37 -29.30
C ASN A 115 5.94 -1.40 -27.90
N VAL A 116 5.13 -0.39 -27.55
CA VAL A 116 4.46 -0.28 -26.25
C VAL A 116 2.99 -0.66 -26.39
N GLU A 117 2.65 -1.86 -25.95
CA GLU A 117 1.26 -2.37 -25.96
C GLU A 117 0.37 -1.66 -24.93
N ARG A 118 0.88 -1.46 -23.71
CA ARG A 118 0.18 -0.74 -22.64
C ARG A 118 1.15 -0.26 -21.57
N VAL A 119 0.68 0.67 -20.74
CA VAL A 119 1.38 1.11 -19.54
C VAL A 119 0.47 0.93 -18.33
N ASP A 120 0.97 0.19 -17.33
CA ASP A 120 0.25 -0.08 -16.09
C ASP A 120 0.85 0.73 -14.94
N VAL A 121 0.05 1.60 -14.33
CA VAL A 121 0.44 2.37 -13.14
C VAL A 121 -0.03 1.62 -11.89
N ILE A 122 0.93 1.11 -11.11
CA ILE A 122 0.67 0.28 -9.93
C ILE A 122 0.83 1.11 -8.65
N ARG A 123 -0.18 1.08 -7.77
CA ARG A 123 -0.13 1.69 -6.44
C ARG A 123 -0.36 0.62 -5.37
N GLY A 124 0.32 0.75 -4.24
CA GLY A 124 0.27 -0.23 -3.14
C GLY A 124 1.42 -1.25 -3.12
N GLY A 125 2.45 -1.03 -3.94
CA GLY A 125 3.58 -1.95 -4.11
C GLY A 125 3.31 -2.98 -5.21
N TYR A 126 4.37 -3.41 -5.89
CA TYR A 126 4.30 -4.51 -6.85
C TYR A 126 4.64 -5.81 -6.11
N ARG A 127 3.69 -6.74 -6.02
CA ARG A 127 3.96 -8.13 -5.63
C ARG A 127 4.01 -8.98 -6.89
N ALA A 128 5.17 -9.58 -7.15
CA ALA A 128 5.36 -10.56 -8.22
C ALA A 128 4.63 -11.87 -7.90
#